data_AF-A0A4Q6ESN6-F1
#
_entry.id   AF-A0A4Q6ESN6-F1
#
_cell.length_a   1.000
_cell.length_b   1.000
_cell.length_c   1.000
_cell.angle_alpha   90.00
_cell.angle_beta   90.00
_cell.angle_gamma   90.00
#
_symmetry.space_group_name_H-M   'P 1'
#
loop_
_entity.id
_entity.type
_entity.pdbx_description
1 polymer ?
#
loop_
_entity_poly.entity_id
_entity_poly.type
_entity_poly.pdbx_seq_one_letter_code
_entity_poly.pdbx_strand_id
1 'polypeptide(L)'
;MKKWLLGLSLLCMAQPALAETLSFANGSSTADVQWSQGPRNLEESTLLLSWKNAAGELSAAPGIFKVVPFMPAMGHGSSPTKLEPIASGTYRVSKIFFTMPGAWEIRVQVKFPGGQEETQSFPLQITGPAHSHHGLSGVLGGEPLPAPAPGTLAASKALAAICADGVTPHPRKQGYWHLDRPRFALSDTALYATMNLSPTDKGSYAVVKVDRANPESFTELARFKDPVRDLEIHDGKAWALFAKSVVALDADTGVEALNIPTTLDLLSNEEETAQAFAWIGNRLVIAHGTRGMVAYDEKAAGITMAHDLSLNANGQQSKAIDVATVNGNQVAFAVENVTVSNKAPFPFNGIVLMNLNGGSQAIERYAYDRKTSGSLSVARVAAVDGQLLINNWGILHQVNIEEMRRQGAITARWKPIHFETAGGRQAGELLGDFIVENGNVAACAQTQYQDGATRRVIHEGVVYSQPLAEILK
;
A
#
# COMPACT_ATOMS: atom_id res chain seq x y z
N MET A 1 35.31 59.31 -15.96
CA MET A 1 34.50 58.36 -15.17
C MET A 1 35.04 56.95 -15.42
N LYS A 2 35.75 56.34 -14.45
CA LYS A 2 36.31 54.99 -14.56
C LYS A 2 35.32 53.99 -13.97
N LYS A 3 34.77 53.09 -14.78
CA LYS A 3 33.93 51.96 -14.32
C LYS A 3 34.83 50.78 -13.97
N TRP A 4 34.78 50.35 -12.71
CA TRP A 4 35.37 49.10 -12.24
C TRP A 4 34.36 47.96 -12.47
N LEU A 5 34.78 46.93 -13.19
CA LEU A 5 34.09 45.64 -13.27
C LEU A 5 34.65 44.74 -12.15
N LEU A 6 33.83 44.48 -11.14
CA LEU A 6 34.08 43.43 -10.14
C LEU A 6 33.54 42.12 -10.68
N GLY A 7 34.44 41.24 -11.13
CA GLY A 7 34.12 39.85 -11.45
C GLY A 7 34.02 39.04 -10.17
N LEU A 8 32.81 38.63 -9.81
CA LEU A 8 32.55 37.73 -8.68
C LEU A 8 32.75 36.29 -9.18
N SER A 9 33.93 35.71 -8.92
CA SER A 9 34.19 34.29 -9.18
C SER A 9 33.43 33.44 -8.15
N LEU A 10 32.37 32.78 -8.60
CA LEU A 10 31.64 31.77 -7.81
C LEU A 10 32.52 30.52 -7.68
N LEU A 11 33.23 30.37 -6.56
CA LEU A 11 33.90 29.13 -6.20
C LEU A 11 32.84 28.09 -5.82
N CYS A 12 32.48 27.22 -6.76
CA CYS A 12 31.68 26.04 -6.48
C CYS A 12 32.57 25.05 -5.71
N MET A 13 32.37 24.93 -4.39
CA MET A 13 33.04 23.90 -3.61
C MET A 13 32.45 22.54 -3.98
N ALA A 14 33.16 21.77 -4.81
CA ALA A 14 32.83 20.38 -5.06
C ALA A 14 33.04 19.60 -3.76
N GLN A 15 31.97 19.11 -3.14
CA GLN A 15 32.09 18.14 -2.06
C GLN A 15 32.82 16.90 -2.61
N PRO A 16 33.79 16.33 -1.87
CA PRO A 16 34.44 15.09 -2.27
C PRO A 16 33.35 14.01 -2.39
N ALA A 17 33.29 13.37 -3.55
CA ALA A 17 32.41 12.23 -3.74
C ALA A 17 32.86 11.12 -2.77
N LEU A 18 31.93 10.55 -2.01
CA LEU A 18 32.18 9.35 -1.23
C LEU A 18 32.65 8.24 -2.18
N ALA A 19 33.87 7.77 -1.95
CA ALA A 19 34.50 6.72 -2.73
C ALA A 19 34.83 5.53 -1.82
N GLU A 20 34.47 4.33 -2.24
CA GLU A 20 34.70 3.08 -1.51
C GLU A 20 35.38 2.06 -2.44
N THR A 21 36.28 1.23 -1.90
CA THR A 21 36.94 0.15 -2.68
C THR A 21 36.55 -1.20 -2.09
N LEU A 22 35.98 -2.06 -2.93
CA LEU A 22 35.55 -3.42 -2.57
C LEU A 22 36.52 -4.43 -3.17
N SER A 23 36.95 -5.42 -2.39
CA SER A 23 37.90 -6.46 -2.83
C SER A 23 37.20 -7.77 -3.13
N PHE A 24 37.50 -8.37 -4.30
CA PHE A 24 36.93 -9.63 -4.76
C PHE A 24 38.02 -10.65 -5.10
N ALA A 25 37.66 -11.93 -5.15
CA ALA A 25 38.54 -13.03 -5.54
C ALA A 25 39.88 -12.98 -4.77
N ASN A 26 39.79 -12.84 -3.44
CA ASN A 26 40.93 -12.69 -2.53
C ASN A 26 41.87 -11.52 -2.87
N GLY A 27 41.33 -10.42 -3.38
CA GLY A 27 42.08 -9.20 -3.71
C GLY A 27 42.73 -9.22 -5.10
N SER A 28 42.48 -10.23 -5.92
CA SER A 28 42.94 -10.24 -7.33
C SER A 28 42.17 -9.28 -8.23
N SER A 29 41.02 -8.80 -7.77
CA SER A 29 40.25 -7.71 -8.40
C SER A 29 39.63 -6.82 -7.34
N THR A 30 39.52 -5.53 -7.64
CA THR A 30 38.78 -4.57 -6.81
C THR A 30 37.72 -3.82 -7.63
N ALA A 31 36.68 -3.32 -6.95
CA ALA A 31 35.69 -2.42 -7.51
C ALA A 31 35.72 -1.10 -6.73
N ASP A 32 36.11 -0.01 -7.40
CA ASP A 32 35.99 1.33 -6.86
C ASP A 32 34.60 1.87 -7.17
N VAL A 33 33.90 2.33 -6.12
CA VAL A 33 32.54 2.84 -6.19
C VAL A 33 32.57 4.32 -5.86
N GLN A 34 32.00 5.15 -6.73
CA GLN A 34 31.91 6.60 -6.55
C GLN A 34 30.51 7.09 -6.89
N TRP A 35 29.89 7.86 -6.00
CA TRP A 35 28.61 8.50 -6.32
C TRP A 35 28.79 9.60 -7.36
N SER A 36 28.01 9.52 -8.44
CA SER A 36 27.87 10.61 -9.42
C SER A 36 26.66 11.48 -9.10
N GLN A 37 25.63 10.89 -8.48
CA GLN A 37 24.47 11.57 -7.93
C GLN A 37 23.97 10.81 -6.71
N GLY A 38 23.94 11.44 -5.54
CA GLY A 38 23.46 10.84 -4.29
C GLY A 38 24.56 10.33 -3.36
N PRO A 39 24.22 9.48 -2.38
CA PRO A 39 22.92 8.83 -2.17
C PRO A 39 21.82 9.82 -1.73
N ARG A 40 20.57 9.65 -2.18
CA ARG A 40 19.42 10.51 -1.86
C ARG A 40 18.18 9.71 -1.47
N ASN A 41 17.41 10.20 -0.51
CA ASN A 41 16.11 9.62 -0.14
C ASN A 41 15.04 9.96 -1.20
N LEU A 42 14.22 8.97 -1.59
CA LEU A 42 13.11 9.06 -2.55
C LEU A 42 13.44 9.53 -3.98
N GLU A 43 14.65 10.03 -4.22
CA GLU A 43 15.16 10.38 -5.55
C GLU A 43 16.06 9.29 -6.14
N GLU A 44 16.19 9.29 -7.46
CA GLU A 44 17.19 8.44 -8.12
C GLU A 44 18.60 8.87 -7.72
N SER A 45 19.38 7.89 -7.28
CA SER A 45 20.82 7.99 -7.11
C SER A 45 21.53 7.24 -8.23
N THR A 46 22.73 7.71 -8.58
CA THR A 46 23.60 7.07 -9.57
C THR A 46 25.02 6.98 -9.03
N LEU A 47 25.67 5.83 -9.26
CA LEU A 47 27.08 5.64 -8.94
C LEU A 47 27.85 5.14 -10.17
N LEU A 48 29.14 5.41 -10.17
CA LEU A 48 30.13 4.84 -11.07
C LEU A 48 30.83 3.71 -10.33
N LEU A 49 30.97 2.57 -11.01
CA LEU A 49 31.69 1.40 -10.50
C LEU A 49 32.80 1.06 -11.49
N SER A 50 34.04 1.08 -11.02
CA SER A 50 35.23 0.81 -11.83
C SER A 50 35.97 -0.42 -11.32
N TRP A 51 36.07 -1.45 -12.15
CA TRP A 51 36.81 -2.66 -11.86
C TRP A 51 38.30 -2.47 -12.14
N LYS A 52 39.13 -2.93 -11.22
CA LYS A 52 40.59 -2.97 -11.34
C LYS A 52 41.13 -4.37 -11.11
N ASN A 53 42.25 -4.66 -11.75
CA ASN A 53 43.03 -5.88 -11.52
C ASN A 53 43.97 -5.70 -10.32
N ALA A 54 44.75 -6.74 -9.99
CA ALA A 54 45.73 -6.72 -8.90
C ALA A 54 46.84 -5.65 -9.06
N ALA A 55 47.09 -5.16 -10.29
CA ALA A 55 48.04 -4.07 -10.56
C ALA A 55 47.41 -2.67 -10.39
N GLY A 56 46.11 -2.59 -10.07
CA GLY A 56 45.36 -1.34 -9.95
C GLY A 56 44.92 -0.75 -11.29
N GLU A 57 45.10 -1.47 -12.39
CA GLU A 57 44.71 -1.03 -13.73
C GLU A 57 43.25 -1.38 -14.01
N LEU A 58 42.55 -0.51 -14.75
CA LEU A 58 41.17 -0.78 -15.16
C LEU A 58 41.07 -2.07 -15.97
N SER A 59 40.14 -2.95 -15.59
CA SER A 59 39.92 -4.25 -16.23
C SER A 59 38.44 -4.53 -16.40
N ALA A 60 38.08 -5.50 -17.25
CA ALA A 60 36.71 -6.01 -17.27
C ALA A 60 36.30 -6.55 -15.89
N ALA A 61 34.98 -6.59 -15.63
CA ALA A 61 34.45 -7.22 -14.43
C ALA A 61 34.85 -8.72 -14.42
N PRO A 62 35.22 -9.29 -13.26
CA PRO A 62 35.69 -10.67 -13.20
C PRO A 62 34.58 -11.73 -13.39
N GLY A 63 33.32 -11.30 -13.57
CA GLY A 63 32.16 -12.14 -13.77
C GLY A 63 30.89 -11.32 -14.07
N ILE A 64 29.74 -12.01 -14.10
CA ILE A 64 28.43 -11.33 -14.17
C ILE A 64 28.16 -10.75 -12.80
N PHE A 65 27.81 -9.46 -12.71
CA PHE A 65 27.56 -8.82 -11.44
C PHE A 65 26.24 -8.04 -11.41
N LYS A 66 25.76 -7.77 -10.20
CA LYS A 66 24.63 -6.88 -9.94
C LYS A 66 24.90 -6.04 -8.70
N VAL A 67 24.24 -4.88 -8.63
CA VAL A 67 24.32 -3.96 -7.50
C VAL A 67 22.93 -3.84 -6.86
N VAL A 68 22.86 -4.06 -5.54
CA VAL A 68 21.59 -4.14 -4.80
C VAL A 68 21.65 -3.23 -3.57
N PRO A 69 20.80 -2.19 -3.49
CA PRO A 69 20.56 -1.47 -2.25
C PRO A 69 19.82 -2.39 -1.29
N PHE A 70 20.33 -2.57 -0.08
CA PHE A 70 19.80 -3.49 0.92
C PHE A 70 19.64 -2.79 2.26
N MET A 71 18.52 -3.01 2.94
CA MET A 71 18.26 -2.45 4.27
C MET A 71 18.28 -3.58 5.30
N PRO A 72 19.37 -3.78 6.06
CA PRO A 72 19.51 -4.91 6.97
C PRO A 72 18.37 -5.05 7.97
N ALA A 73 17.88 -3.92 8.51
CA ALA A 73 16.79 -3.90 9.48
C ALA A 73 15.46 -4.46 8.96
N MET A 74 15.23 -4.39 7.64
CA MET A 74 13.99 -4.87 7.00
C MET A 74 14.16 -6.22 6.32
N GLY A 75 15.37 -6.78 6.29
CA GLY A 75 15.66 -8.06 5.65
C GLY A 75 15.48 -8.08 4.13
N HIS A 76 15.28 -6.93 3.48
CA HIS A 76 15.08 -6.84 2.04
C HIS A 76 15.80 -5.62 1.42
N GLY A 77 15.90 -5.63 0.08
CA GLY A 77 16.46 -4.54 -0.72
C GLY A 77 15.41 -3.75 -1.51
N SER A 78 15.87 -2.78 -2.29
CA SER A 78 15.02 -2.04 -3.24
C SER A 78 14.92 -2.78 -4.59
N SER A 79 14.08 -2.26 -5.49
CA SER A 79 13.96 -2.72 -6.89
C SER A 79 15.33 -2.84 -7.61
N PRO A 80 15.45 -3.70 -8.63
CA PRO A 80 16.72 -3.93 -9.32
C PRO A 80 17.30 -2.67 -9.95
N THR A 81 18.60 -2.48 -9.79
CA THR A 81 19.36 -1.39 -10.43
C THR A 81 19.60 -1.69 -11.92
N LYS A 82 19.96 -0.65 -12.69
CA LYS A 82 20.36 -0.78 -14.10
C LYS A 82 21.86 -0.55 -14.23
N LEU A 83 22.56 -1.50 -14.84
CA LEU A 83 23.98 -1.43 -15.18
C LEU A 83 24.16 -1.01 -16.64
N GLU A 84 24.99 0.00 -16.89
CA GLU A 84 25.35 0.48 -18.23
C GLU A 84 26.87 0.60 -18.34
N PRO A 85 27.54 -0.16 -19.23
CA PRO A 85 28.97 0.02 -19.45
C PRO A 85 29.24 1.37 -20.14
N ILE A 86 30.15 2.17 -19.57
CA ILE A 86 30.51 3.48 -20.14
C ILE A 86 31.95 3.52 -20.67
N ALA A 87 32.83 2.69 -20.14
CA ALA A 87 34.20 2.49 -20.60
C ALA A 87 34.68 1.09 -20.21
N SER A 88 35.87 0.68 -20.67
CA SER A 88 36.45 -0.60 -20.27
C SER A 88 36.62 -0.65 -18.74
N GLY A 89 35.93 -1.58 -18.10
CA GLY A 89 35.94 -1.75 -16.65
C GLY A 89 35.09 -0.77 -15.86
N THR A 90 34.50 0.25 -16.48
CA THR A 90 33.67 1.25 -15.78
C THR A 90 32.21 1.17 -16.20
N TYR A 91 31.34 1.14 -15.20
CA TYR A 91 29.90 1.00 -15.33
C TYR A 91 29.20 2.15 -14.62
N ARG A 92 28.15 2.68 -15.24
CA ARG A 92 27.15 3.50 -14.57
C ARG A 92 26.08 2.59 -13.98
N VAL A 93 25.83 2.75 -12.70
CA VAL A 93 24.74 2.08 -11.99
C VAL A 93 23.68 3.14 -11.71
N SER A 94 22.48 2.90 -12.24
CA SER A 94 21.33 3.81 -12.19
C SER A 94 20.10 3.09 -11.63
N LYS A 95 19.00 3.83 -11.45
CA LYS A 95 17.78 3.35 -10.78
C LYS A 95 18.04 2.84 -9.36
N ILE A 96 18.93 3.52 -8.63
CA ILE A 96 19.15 3.28 -7.21
C ILE A 96 18.17 4.17 -6.44
N PHE A 97 17.24 3.57 -5.71
CA PHE A 97 16.24 4.29 -4.93
C PHE A 97 16.28 3.83 -3.48
N PHE A 98 16.39 4.80 -2.57
CA PHE A 98 16.24 4.58 -1.14
C PHE A 98 14.85 5.05 -0.74
N THR A 99 13.95 4.12 -0.46
CA THR A 99 12.52 4.42 -0.22
C THR A 99 12.23 4.84 1.22
N MET A 100 13.21 4.71 2.12
CA MET A 100 13.12 5.06 3.53
C MET A 100 14.47 5.59 4.02
N PRO A 101 14.48 6.59 4.94
CA PRO A 101 15.69 6.98 5.64
C PRO A 101 16.18 5.84 6.55
N GLY A 102 17.48 5.81 6.85
CA GLY A 102 18.06 4.81 7.76
C GLY A 102 19.37 4.21 7.27
N ALA A 103 19.77 3.12 7.92
CA ALA A 103 20.98 2.37 7.58
C ALA A 103 20.71 1.46 6.38
N TRP A 104 21.51 1.66 5.33
CA TRP A 104 21.48 0.90 4.10
C TRP A 104 22.87 0.32 3.82
N GLU A 105 22.92 -0.64 2.91
CA GLU A 105 24.14 -1.17 2.32
C GLU A 105 23.99 -1.18 0.81
N ILE A 106 25.05 -0.87 0.08
CA ILE A 106 25.15 -1.21 -1.34
C ILE A 106 25.91 -2.52 -1.45
N ARG A 107 25.23 -3.57 -1.93
CA ARG A 107 25.79 -4.90 -2.15
C ARG A 107 26.17 -5.07 -3.60
N VAL A 108 27.44 -5.35 -3.87
CA VAL A 108 27.95 -5.74 -5.18
C VAL A 108 28.13 -7.25 -5.18
N GLN A 109 27.30 -7.95 -5.94
CA GLN A 109 27.29 -9.41 -6.02
C GLN A 109 27.86 -9.85 -7.36
N VAL A 110 28.88 -10.71 -7.35
CA VAL A 110 29.58 -11.19 -8.53
C VAL A 110 29.44 -12.71 -8.62
N LYS A 111 29.10 -13.19 -9.81
CA LYS A 111 29.13 -14.60 -10.19
C LYS A 111 30.28 -14.84 -11.17
N PHE A 112 31.30 -15.56 -10.70
CA PHE A 112 32.48 -15.88 -11.49
C PHE A 112 32.18 -16.96 -12.54
N PRO A 113 32.99 -17.08 -13.62
CA PRO A 113 32.82 -18.12 -14.64
C PRO A 113 32.78 -19.56 -14.10
N GLY A 114 33.43 -19.83 -12.96
CA GLY A 114 33.41 -21.12 -12.28
C GLY A 114 32.15 -21.39 -11.43
N GLY A 115 31.18 -20.48 -11.42
CA GLY A 115 29.93 -20.60 -10.66
C GLY A 115 30.01 -20.15 -9.20
N GLN A 116 31.21 -19.85 -8.68
CA GLN A 116 31.38 -19.22 -7.38
C GLN A 116 30.70 -17.84 -7.37
N GLU A 117 30.05 -17.52 -6.25
CA GLU A 117 29.43 -16.22 -6.02
C GLU A 117 30.10 -15.54 -4.82
N GLU A 118 30.31 -14.23 -4.92
CA GLU A 118 30.88 -13.39 -3.86
C GLU A 118 30.06 -12.10 -3.74
N THR A 119 29.88 -11.63 -2.51
CA THR A 119 29.18 -10.37 -2.21
C THR A 119 30.06 -9.51 -1.33
N GLN A 120 30.32 -8.28 -1.78
CA GLN A 120 30.93 -7.24 -0.97
C GLN A 120 29.93 -6.11 -0.77
N SER A 121 30.02 -5.42 0.34
CA SER A 121 29.13 -4.30 0.65
C SER A 121 29.84 -3.17 1.36
N PHE A 122 29.27 -1.97 1.24
CA PHE A 122 29.65 -0.82 2.07
C PHE A 122 28.39 -0.19 2.68
N PRO A 123 28.49 0.28 3.93
CA PRO A 123 27.36 0.89 4.63
C PRO A 123 27.09 2.30 4.12
N LEU A 124 25.83 2.71 4.22
CA LEU A 124 25.34 4.03 3.91
C LEU A 124 24.34 4.45 4.97
N GLN A 125 24.35 5.73 5.32
CA GLN A 125 23.29 6.34 6.10
C GLN A 125 22.50 7.26 5.18
N ILE A 126 21.24 6.92 4.93
CA ILE A 126 20.33 7.78 4.17
C ILE A 126 19.63 8.70 5.15
N THR A 127 19.92 9.99 5.02
CA THR A 127 19.18 11.04 5.71
C THR A 127 18.01 11.48 4.83
N GLY A 128 16.89 11.81 5.47
CA GLY A 128 15.70 12.33 4.83
C GLY A 128 14.87 13.08 5.86
N PRO A 129 13.83 13.82 5.45
CA PRO A 129 12.83 14.29 6.39
C PRO A 129 12.35 13.05 7.14
N ALA A 130 12.58 13.03 8.46
CA ALA A 130 12.24 11.89 9.26
C ALA A 130 10.74 11.63 9.08
N HIS A 131 10.38 10.45 8.56
CA HIS A 131 9.14 9.85 9.03
C HIS A 131 9.37 9.67 10.52
N SER A 132 8.75 10.52 11.33
CA SER A 132 8.97 10.63 12.76
C SER A 132 8.47 9.37 13.46
N HIS A 133 9.23 8.28 13.38
CA HIS A 133 9.19 7.19 14.32
C HIS A 133 10.04 7.62 15.53
N HIS A 134 9.39 8.24 16.51
CA HIS A 134 10.00 8.46 17.82
C HIS A 134 10.33 7.10 18.46
N GLY A 135 11.62 6.83 18.66
CA GLY A 135 12.13 5.71 19.46
C GLY A 135 13.62 5.89 19.78
N LEU A 136 13.89 6.33 21.00
CA LEU A 136 15.17 6.82 21.55
C LEU A 136 16.18 5.72 21.93
N SER A 137 17.48 6.07 21.82
CA SER A 137 18.57 5.72 22.75
C SER A 137 19.80 6.59 22.42
N GLY A 138 20.41 7.43 23.28
CA GLY A 138 20.15 7.83 24.66
C GLY A 138 21.16 8.89 25.15
N VAL A 139 21.13 9.15 26.46
CA VAL A 139 22.16 9.76 27.35
C VAL A 139 22.15 11.30 27.58
N LEU A 140 21.63 11.65 28.77
CA LEU A 140 21.95 12.71 29.75
C LEU A 140 21.73 14.20 29.40
N GLY A 141 20.67 14.75 30.00
CA GLY A 141 20.47 16.18 30.25
C GLY A 141 19.00 16.48 30.46
N GLY A 142 18.59 16.82 31.69
CA GLY A 142 17.19 16.96 32.09
C GLY A 142 16.43 18.02 31.29
N GLU A 143 15.36 17.59 30.63
CA GLU A 143 14.28 18.42 30.11
C GLU A 143 12.93 17.82 30.52
N PRO A 144 11.86 18.63 30.60
CA PRO A 144 10.59 18.22 31.16
C PRO A 144 9.99 17.03 30.41
N LEU A 145 9.32 16.14 31.13
CA LEU A 145 8.62 14.98 30.57
C LEU A 145 7.80 15.38 29.34
N PRO A 146 7.97 14.72 28.17
CA PRO A 146 7.13 15.00 27.02
C PRO A 146 5.67 14.71 27.38
N ALA A 147 4.78 15.59 26.90
CA ALA A 147 3.35 15.37 26.96
C ALA A 147 3.00 13.96 26.41
N PRO A 148 1.95 13.30 26.93
CA PRO A 148 1.57 11.95 26.51
C PRO A 148 1.47 11.86 24.98
N ALA A 149 1.97 10.75 24.43
CA ALA A 149 1.90 10.48 22.99
C ALA A 149 0.47 10.70 22.49
N PRO A 150 0.26 11.50 21.42
CA PRO A 150 -1.07 11.84 20.93
C PRO A 150 -1.88 10.55 20.70
N GLY A 151 -3.12 10.58 21.19
CA GLY A 151 -4.01 9.42 21.28
C GLY A 151 -4.11 8.66 19.96
N THR A 152 -4.09 7.34 20.04
CA THR A 152 -4.27 6.48 18.87
C THR A 152 -5.62 6.78 18.21
N LEU A 153 -5.68 6.79 16.87
CA LEU A 153 -6.94 6.99 16.13
C LEU A 153 -8.05 6.03 16.58
N ALA A 154 -7.66 4.82 16.99
CA ALA A 154 -8.56 3.81 17.56
C ALA A 154 -9.32 4.28 18.81
N ALA A 155 -8.74 5.18 19.61
CA ALA A 155 -9.38 5.72 20.80
C ALA A 155 -10.17 7.01 20.51
N SER A 156 -10.22 7.46 19.26
CA SER A 156 -10.85 8.74 18.92
C SER A 156 -12.37 8.68 18.93
N LYS A 157 -13.00 9.75 19.43
CA LYS A 157 -14.47 9.88 19.41
C LYS A 157 -15.01 10.01 18.00
N ALA A 158 -14.26 10.64 17.09
CA ALA A 158 -14.67 10.78 15.71
C ALA A 158 -14.75 9.41 15.01
N LEU A 159 -13.76 8.53 15.19
CA LEU A 159 -13.82 7.17 14.62
C LEU A 159 -14.94 6.35 15.24
N ALA A 160 -15.18 6.46 16.55
CA ALA A 160 -16.32 5.82 17.19
C ALA A 160 -17.66 6.30 16.61
N ALA A 161 -17.81 7.60 16.35
CA ALA A 161 -19.00 8.15 15.71
C ALA A 161 -19.18 7.63 14.27
N ILE A 162 -18.09 7.54 13.49
CA ILE A 162 -18.11 6.96 12.14
C ILE A 162 -18.58 5.49 12.19
N CYS A 163 -18.04 4.69 13.12
CA CYS A 163 -18.43 3.29 13.23
C CYS A 163 -19.86 3.10 13.73
N ALA A 164 -20.32 3.93 14.66
CA ALA A 164 -21.71 3.90 15.11
C ALA A 164 -22.71 4.19 13.98
N ASP A 165 -22.39 5.14 13.09
CA ASP A 165 -23.20 5.44 11.89
C ASP A 165 -23.20 4.28 10.88
N GLY A 166 -22.17 3.42 10.91
CA GLY A 166 -22.08 2.21 10.08
C GLY A 166 -23.15 1.14 10.37
N VAL A 167 -23.86 1.21 11.50
CA VAL A 167 -24.88 0.23 11.90
C VAL A 167 -26.14 0.97 12.34
N THR A 168 -27.12 1.11 11.44
CA THR A 168 -28.35 1.85 11.71
C THR A 168 -29.60 0.97 11.57
N PRO A 169 -30.66 1.20 12.37
CA PRO A 169 -31.92 0.49 12.19
C PRO A 169 -32.53 0.75 10.81
N HIS A 170 -33.09 -0.27 10.17
CA HIS A 170 -33.78 -0.12 8.88
C HIS A 170 -35.04 0.76 9.05
N PRO A 171 -35.18 1.89 8.34
CA PRO A 171 -36.20 2.91 8.62
C PRO A 171 -37.64 2.41 8.42
N ARG A 172 -37.81 1.32 7.65
CA ARG A 172 -39.13 0.74 7.31
C ARG A 172 -39.37 -0.68 7.81
N LYS A 173 -38.37 -1.36 8.37
CA LYS A 173 -38.46 -2.80 8.69
C LYS A 173 -37.89 -3.05 10.08
N GLN A 174 -38.78 -3.16 11.06
CA GLN A 174 -38.39 -3.44 12.43
C GLN A 174 -37.58 -4.74 12.52
N GLY A 175 -36.46 -4.72 13.24
CA GLY A 175 -35.56 -5.87 13.39
C GLY A 175 -34.57 -6.07 12.24
N TYR A 176 -34.61 -5.22 11.20
CA TYR A 176 -33.60 -5.18 10.14
C TYR A 176 -32.68 -3.98 10.37
N TRP A 177 -31.45 -4.08 9.87
CA TRP A 177 -30.41 -3.07 10.02
C TRP A 177 -29.79 -2.75 8.66
N HIS A 178 -29.41 -1.49 8.46
CA HIS A 178 -28.53 -1.06 7.39
C HIS A 178 -27.09 -1.12 7.89
N LEU A 179 -26.25 -1.76 7.07
CA LEU A 179 -24.82 -1.86 7.32
C LEU A 179 -24.11 -1.01 6.28
N ASP A 180 -23.70 0.17 6.71
CA ASP A 180 -22.86 1.04 5.93
C ASP A 180 -21.40 0.67 6.19
N ARG A 181 -20.65 0.47 5.11
CA ARG A 181 -19.28 -0.05 5.13
C ARG A 181 -18.31 1.08 4.86
N PRO A 182 -17.80 1.77 5.90
CA PRO A 182 -16.91 2.90 5.71
C PRO A 182 -15.63 2.46 5.00
N ARG A 183 -15.12 3.36 4.16
CA ARG A 183 -13.80 3.32 3.54
C ARG A 183 -12.91 4.28 4.25
N PHE A 184 -11.65 3.93 4.45
CA PHE A 184 -10.71 4.76 5.18
C PHE A 184 -9.54 5.13 4.30
N ALA A 185 -9.07 6.35 4.43
CA ALA A 185 -7.80 6.77 3.87
C ALA A 185 -7.02 7.57 4.90
N LEU A 186 -5.73 7.32 5.00
CA LEU A 186 -4.86 7.99 5.97
C LEU A 186 -3.93 8.96 5.27
N SER A 187 -3.66 10.06 5.97
CA SER A 187 -2.56 10.97 5.72
C SER A 187 -1.78 11.19 7.02
N ASP A 188 -0.69 11.93 6.95
CA ASP A 188 0.10 12.28 8.13
C ASP A 188 -0.71 13.10 9.15
N THR A 189 -1.66 13.92 8.70
CA THR A 189 -2.38 14.89 9.55
C THR A 189 -3.86 14.55 9.77
N ALA A 190 -4.45 13.71 8.93
CA ALA A 190 -5.88 13.44 8.95
C ALA A 190 -6.22 12.00 8.59
N LEU A 191 -7.33 11.51 9.17
CA LEU A 191 -8.06 10.34 8.70
C LEU A 191 -9.24 10.83 7.85
N TYR A 192 -9.48 10.18 6.73
CA TYR A 192 -10.63 10.40 5.88
C TYR A 192 -11.50 9.16 5.90
N ALA A 193 -12.81 9.35 5.89
CA ALA A 193 -13.75 8.24 5.91
C ALA A 193 -14.97 8.50 5.02
N THR A 194 -15.59 7.43 4.52
CA THR A 194 -16.92 7.52 3.93
C THR A 194 -18.01 7.31 4.98
N MET A 195 -19.11 8.06 4.85
CA MET A 195 -20.29 7.94 5.73
C MET A 195 -21.59 8.02 4.92
N ASN A 196 -22.67 7.44 5.45
CA ASN A 196 -24.00 7.55 4.88
C ASN A 196 -24.87 8.45 5.77
N LEU A 197 -24.68 9.75 5.57
CA LEU A 197 -25.34 10.77 6.39
C LEU A 197 -26.79 10.98 5.94
N SER A 198 -27.55 11.70 6.76
CA SER A 198 -28.92 12.09 6.41
C SER A 198 -28.98 12.73 5.01
N PRO A 199 -29.95 12.35 4.14
CA PRO A 199 -30.00 12.83 2.76
C PRO A 199 -30.21 14.34 2.64
N THR A 200 -29.54 14.93 1.65
CA THR A 200 -29.71 16.33 1.19
C THR A 200 -29.97 16.35 -0.32
N ASP A 201 -30.11 17.54 -0.92
CA ASP A 201 -30.16 17.72 -2.38
C ASP A 201 -28.87 17.25 -3.09
N LYS A 202 -27.73 17.26 -2.38
CA LYS A 202 -26.44 16.73 -2.84
C LYS A 202 -26.29 15.21 -2.67
N GLY A 203 -27.21 14.56 -1.97
CA GLY A 203 -27.19 13.12 -1.69
C GLY A 203 -26.96 12.75 -0.23
N SER A 204 -26.63 11.50 0.06
CA SER A 204 -26.40 10.96 1.41
C SER A 204 -24.97 10.47 1.66
N TYR A 205 -24.22 10.17 0.60
CA TYR A 205 -22.87 9.62 0.73
C TYR A 205 -21.85 10.74 0.89
N ALA A 206 -21.19 10.80 2.04
CA ALA A 206 -20.24 11.83 2.37
C ALA A 206 -18.82 11.29 2.47
N VAL A 207 -17.85 12.14 2.13
CA VAL A 207 -16.46 11.98 2.55
C VAL A 207 -16.24 12.97 3.69
N VAL A 208 -15.79 12.45 4.83
CA VAL A 208 -15.50 13.24 6.03
C VAL A 208 -14.01 13.20 6.36
N LYS A 209 -13.54 14.22 7.07
CA LYS A 209 -12.16 14.40 7.53
C LYS A 209 -12.12 14.50 9.04
N VAL A 210 -11.24 13.72 9.66
CA VAL A 210 -10.92 13.75 11.09
C VAL A 210 -9.50 14.27 11.23
N ASP A 211 -9.34 15.40 11.91
CA ASP A 211 -8.01 15.91 12.27
C ASP A 211 -7.38 15.00 13.34
N ARG A 212 -6.20 14.47 13.06
CA ARG A 212 -5.50 13.56 13.99
C ARG A 212 -4.98 14.28 15.22
N ALA A 213 -4.72 15.58 15.13
CA ALA A 213 -4.32 16.38 16.29
C ALA A 213 -5.52 16.64 17.22
N ASN A 214 -6.75 16.56 16.71
CA ASN A 214 -7.97 16.76 17.47
C ASN A 214 -9.10 15.83 17.00
N PRO A 215 -9.02 14.52 17.30
CA PRO A 215 -9.90 13.54 16.67
C PRO A 215 -11.24 13.39 17.45
N GLU A 216 -11.76 14.51 17.94
CA GLU A 216 -13.00 14.61 18.71
C GLU A 216 -14.24 14.71 17.81
N SER A 217 -14.07 15.21 16.58
CA SER A 217 -15.13 15.42 15.59
C SER A 217 -14.62 15.21 14.17
N PHE A 218 -15.53 15.09 13.22
CA PHE A 218 -15.22 15.11 11.79
C PHE A 218 -15.82 16.34 11.10
N THR A 219 -15.22 16.76 10.00
CA THR A 219 -15.76 17.76 9.08
C THR A 219 -16.19 17.09 7.79
N GLU A 220 -17.37 17.41 7.28
CA GLU A 220 -17.80 16.97 5.95
C GLU A 220 -17.01 17.72 4.87
N LEU A 221 -16.27 16.98 4.03
CA LEU A 221 -15.55 17.55 2.90
C LEU A 221 -16.43 17.66 1.66
N ALA A 222 -17.09 16.58 1.31
CA ALA A 222 -17.91 16.49 0.11
C ALA A 222 -19.05 15.50 0.30
N ARG A 223 -20.08 15.65 -0.54
CA ARG A 223 -21.29 14.84 -0.51
C ARG A 223 -21.76 14.52 -1.92
N PHE A 224 -22.22 13.29 -2.09
CA PHE A 224 -22.53 12.67 -3.37
C PHE A 224 -23.87 11.95 -3.33
N LYS A 225 -24.51 11.86 -4.50
CA LYS A 225 -25.74 11.09 -4.72
C LYS A 225 -25.46 9.60 -4.85
N ASP A 226 -24.30 9.26 -5.41
CA ASP A 226 -23.90 7.87 -5.63
C ASP A 226 -22.99 7.37 -4.50
N PRO A 227 -23.03 6.07 -4.17
CA PRO A 227 -22.18 5.49 -3.14
C PRO A 227 -20.69 5.61 -3.51
N VAL A 228 -19.89 6.09 -2.55
CA VAL A 228 -18.43 6.02 -2.63
C VAL A 228 -18.00 4.58 -2.34
N ARG A 229 -17.46 3.90 -3.35
CA ARG A 229 -17.03 2.50 -3.28
C ARG A 229 -15.66 2.32 -2.66
N ASP A 230 -14.79 3.32 -2.81
CA ASP A 230 -13.44 3.29 -2.27
C ASP A 230 -12.87 4.70 -2.07
N LEU A 231 -11.89 4.84 -1.19
CA LEU A 231 -11.31 6.12 -0.78
C LEU A 231 -9.81 5.98 -0.50
N GLU A 232 -8.99 6.87 -1.06
CA GLU A 232 -7.53 6.92 -0.81
C GLU A 232 -7.02 8.37 -0.80
N ILE A 233 -5.88 8.60 -0.16
CA ILE A 233 -5.16 9.88 -0.20
C ILE A 233 -3.93 9.76 -1.10
N HIS A 234 -3.79 10.68 -2.06
CA HIS A 234 -2.60 10.77 -2.91
C HIS A 234 -2.36 12.20 -3.35
N ASP A 235 -1.12 12.68 -3.21
CA ASP A 235 -0.66 14.02 -3.61
C ASP A 235 -1.58 15.16 -3.15
N GLY A 236 -1.94 15.14 -1.86
CA GLY A 236 -2.78 16.15 -1.21
C GLY A 236 -4.26 16.12 -1.64
N LYS A 237 -4.69 15.08 -2.35
CA LYS A 237 -6.08 14.91 -2.79
C LYS A 237 -6.72 13.69 -2.13
N ALA A 238 -8.01 13.81 -1.81
CA ALA A 238 -8.86 12.68 -1.46
C ALA A 238 -9.54 12.14 -2.73
N TRP A 239 -9.21 10.91 -3.11
CA TRP A 239 -9.73 10.26 -4.30
C TRP A 239 -10.90 9.37 -3.92
N ALA A 240 -12.09 9.68 -4.41
CA ALA A 240 -13.31 8.92 -4.16
C ALA A 240 -13.69 8.13 -5.42
N LEU A 241 -13.77 6.80 -5.29
CA LEU A 241 -14.21 5.93 -6.38
C LEU A 241 -15.72 5.74 -6.36
N PHE A 242 -16.32 5.83 -7.53
CA PHE A 242 -17.70 5.48 -7.82
C PHE A 242 -17.74 4.34 -8.84
N ALA A 243 -18.93 3.79 -9.09
CA ALA A 243 -19.10 2.70 -10.06
C ALA A 243 -18.58 3.06 -11.48
N LYS A 244 -18.70 4.34 -11.88
CA LYS A 244 -18.40 4.79 -13.25
C LYS A 244 -17.29 5.83 -13.35
N SER A 245 -16.80 6.35 -12.23
CA SER A 245 -15.78 7.39 -12.22
C SER A 245 -14.94 7.37 -10.96
N VAL A 246 -13.83 8.09 -11.00
CA VAL A 246 -13.05 8.49 -9.82
C VAL A 246 -13.06 10.00 -9.77
N VAL A 247 -13.35 10.56 -8.59
CA VAL A 247 -13.32 11.99 -8.34
C VAL A 247 -12.16 12.31 -7.41
N ALA A 248 -11.30 13.25 -7.78
CA ALA A 248 -10.28 13.80 -6.91
C ALA A 248 -10.79 15.09 -6.27
N LEU A 249 -10.76 15.13 -4.95
CA LEU A 249 -11.09 16.29 -4.14
C LEU A 249 -9.81 16.87 -3.55
N ASP A 250 -9.70 18.19 -3.46
CA ASP A 250 -8.71 18.80 -2.59
C ASP A 250 -8.94 18.35 -1.14
N ALA A 251 -7.92 17.77 -0.49
CA ALA A 251 -8.10 17.10 0.80
C ALA A 251 -8.34 18.07 1.98
N ASP A 252 -8.13 19.36 1.78
CA ASP A 252 -8.37 20.40 2.79
C ASP A 252 -9.72 21.06 2.62
N THR A 253 -10.12 21.35 1.39
CA THR A 253 -11.32 22.13 1.09
C THR A 253 -12.50 21.29 0.61
N GLY A 254 -12.26 20.04 0.18
CA GLY A 254 -13.28 19.17 -0.42
C GLY A 254 -13.72 19.60 -1.82
N VAL A 255 -13.09 20.62 -2.42
CA VAL A 255 -13.42 21.10 -3.77
C VAL A 255 -13.00 20.04 -4.81
N GLU A 256 -13.91 19.73 -5.72
CA GLU A 256 -13.64 18.83 -6.84
C GLU A 256 -12.56 19.42 -7.75
N ALA A 257 -11.44 18.70 -7.88
CA ALA A 257 -10.32 19.06 -8.73
C ALA A 257 -10.36 18.31 -10.07
N LEU A 258 -10.84 17.07 -10.08
CA LEU A 258 -10.83 16.20 -11.25
C LEU A 258 -11.93 15.14 -11.17
N ASN A 259 -12.50 14.77 -12.32
CA ASN A 259 -13.45 13.67 -12.46
C ASN A 259 -13.10 12.82 -13.68
N ILE A 260 -12.73 11.56 -13.44
CA ILE A 260 -12.22 10.64 -14.46
C ILE A 260 -13.26 9.54 -14.68
N PRO A 261 -13.89 9.44 -15.87
CA PRO A 261 -14.72 8.29 -16.18
C PRO A 261 -13.86 7.02 -16.28
N THR A 262 -14.25 5.98 -15.55
CA THR A 262 -13.58 4.66 -15.55
C THR A 262 -14.35 3.63 -16.36
N THR A 263 -15.63 3.90 -16.63
CA THR A 263 -16.58 2.98 -17.26
C THR A 263 -17.31 3.72 -18.37
N LEU A 264 -17.49 3.09 -19.53
CA LEU A 264 -18.29 3.66 -20.62
C LEU A 264 -19.79 3.62 -20.25
N ASP A 265 -20.55 4.64 -20.62
CA ASP A 265 -21.98 4.76 -20.27
C ASP A 265 -22.85 3.62 -20.80
N LEU A 266 -22.40 2.94 -21.86
CA LEU A 266 -23.11 1.82 -22.48
C LEU A 266 -23.08 0.53 -21.62
N LEU A 267 -22.28 0.48 -20.57
CA LEU A 267 -22.21 -0.67 -19.68
C LEU A 267 -23.36 -0.60 -18.66
N SER A 268 -24.22 -1.62 -18.71
CA SER A 268 -25.43 -1.69 -17.88
C SER A 268 -25.30 -2.63 -16.68
N ASN A 269 -24.24 -3.46 -16.61
CA ASN A 269 -24.09 -4.45 -15.56
C ASN A 269 -23.22 -3.92 -14.41
N GLU A 270 -23.72 -4.03 -13.17
CA GLU A 270 -22.98 -3.69 -11.96
C GLU A 270 -21.68 -4.50 -11.84
N GLU A 271 -21.63 -5.73 -12.37
CA GLU A 271 -20.44 -6.56 -12.32
C GLU A 271 -19.27 -6.06 -13.19
N GLU A 272 -19.54 -5.13 -14.11
CA GLU A 272 -18.55 -4.54 -15.03
C GLU A 272 -18.04 -3.17 -14.55
N THR A 273 -18.38 -2.78 -13.33
CA THR A 273 -18.08 -1.45 -12.78
C THR A 273 -16.88 -1.48 -11.83
N ALA A 274 -16.27 -0.31 -11.59
CA ALA A 274 -15.09 -0.19 -10.72
C ALA A 274 -15.43 -0.46 -9.25
N GLN A 275 -14.65 -1.31 -8.58
CA GLN A 275 -14.94 -1.84 -7.24
C GLN A 275 -14.02 -1.28 -6.15
N ALA A 276 -12.75 -1.08 -6.49
CA ALA A 276 -11.70 -0.57 -5.61
C ALA A 276 -10.54 -0.01 -6.41
N PHE A 277 -9.64 0.69 -5.75
CA PHE A 277 -8.39 1.14 -6.36
C PHE A 277 -7.25 1.25 -5.36
N ALA A 278 -6.02 1.27 -5.88
CA ALA A 278 -4.82 1.54 -5.10
C ALA A 278 -3.83 2.37 -5.92
N TRP A 279 -3.01 3.16 -5.23
CA TRP A 279 -1.93 3.93 -5.86
C TRP A 279 -0.63 3.15 -5.89
N ILE A 280 0.07 3.25 -7.02
CA ILE A 280 1.44 2.75 -7.19
C ILE A 280 2.26 3.70 -8.06
N GLY A 281 3.18 4.42 -7.42
CA GLY A 281 3.86 5.54 -8.06
C GLY A 281 2.84 6.59 -8.52
N ASN A 282 2.89 6.97 -9.79
CA ASN A 282 1.99 7.94 -10.42
C ASN A 282 0.74 7.31 -11.08
N ARG A 283 0.45 6.05 -10.75
CA ARG A 283 -0.66 5.29 -11.36
C ARG A 283 -1.69 4.92 -10.32
N LEU A 284 -2.93 5.20 -10.68
CA LEU A 284 -4.13 4.78 -10.01
C LEU A 284 -4.60 3.46 -10.64
N VAL A 285 -4.43 2.36 -9.93
CA VAL A 285 -4.79 1.01 -10.40
C VAL A 285 -6.14 0.63 -9.85
N ILE A 286 -7.07 0.24 -10.72
CA ILE A 286 -8.48 0.07 -10.40
C ILE A 286 -8.88 -1.39 -10.64
N ALA A 287 -9.43 -2.03 -9.61
CA ALA A 287 -10.14 -3.30 -9.74
C ALA A 287 -11.49 -3.04 -10.42
N HIS A 288 -11.64 -3.47 -11.67
CA HIS A 288 -12.74 -3.10 -12.56
C HIS A 288 -13.68 -4.26 -12.83
N GLY A 289 -14.12 -4.93 -11.76
CA GLY A 289 -15.10 -6.00 -11.84
C GLY A 289 -14.69 -7.12 -12.82
N THR A 290 -15.59 -7.54 -13.69
CA THR A 290 -15.34 -8.57 -14.71
C THR A 290 -14.41 -8.11 -15.84
N ARG A 291 -14.07 -6.81 -15.94
CA ARG A 291 -13.07 -6.28 -16.89
C ARG A 291 -11.64 -6.46 -16.40
N GLY A 292 -11.45 -6.94 -15.17
CA GLY A 292 -10.15 -7.15 -14.57
C GLY A 292 -9.59 -5.87 -13.96
N MET A 293 -8.58 -5.28 -14.60
CA MET A 293 -7.86 -4.11 -14.12
C MET A 293 -7.84 -3.00 -15.16
N VAL A 294 -7.94 -1.76 -14.69
CA VAL A 294 -7.68 -0.54 -15.46
C VAL A 294 -6.68 0.31 -14.68
N ALA A 295 -5.76 1.01 -15.36
CA ALA A 295 -4.88 1.98 -14.71
C ALA A 295 -4.95 3.36 -15.36
N TYR A 296 -5.17 4.37 -14.53
CA TYR A 296 -5.02 5.79 -14.87
C TYR A 296 -3.61 6.25 -14.51
N ASP A 297 -2.94 6.95 -15.44
CA ASP A 297 -1.64 7.57 -15.19
C ASP A 297 -1.83 9.10 -15.06
N GLU A 298 -1.49 9.64 -13.89
CA GLU A 298 -1.73 11.06 -13.59
C GLU A 298 -0.90 11.99 -14.50
N LYS A 299 0.31 11.58 -14.89
CA LYS A 299 1.17 12.39 -15.77
C LYS A 299 0.68 12.39 -17.20
N ALA A 300 0.16 11.26 -17.67
CA ALA A 300 -0.46 11.16 -18.98
C ALA A 300 -1.89 11.73 -19.01
N ALA A 301 -2.48 12.00 -17.84
CA ALA A 301 -3.86 12.43 -17.66
C ALA A 301 -4.87 11.51 -18.37
N GLY A 302 -4.66 10.19 -18.29
CA GLY A 302 -5.52 9.24 -18.99
C GLY A 302 -5.36 7.79 -18.57
N ILE A 303 -6.31 6.97 -19.02
CA ILE A 303 -6.25 5.51 -18.87
C ILE A 303 -5.17 4.97 -19.82
N THR A 304 -4.10 4.43 -19.25
CA THR A 304 -2.93 3.96 -20.02
C THR A 304 -2.84 2.43 -20.09
N MET A 305 -3.63 1.73 -19.29
CA MET A 305 -3.59 0.27 -19.19
C MET A 305 -4.98 -0.29 -18.92
N ALA A 306 -5.29 -1.41 -19.57
CA ALA A 306 -6.43 -2.25 -19.25
C ALA A 306 -6.02 -3.72 -19.42
N HIS A 307 -6.39 -4.58 -18.48
CA HIS A 307 -6.01 -5.98 -18.47
C HIS A 307 -7.15 -6.84 -17.90
N ASP A 308 -7.67 -7.80 -18.67
CA ASP A 308 -8.80 -8.69 -18.29
C ASP A 308 -8.51 -9.58 -17.05
N LEU A 309 -7.25 -9.62 -16.60
CA LEU A 309 -6.72 -10.55 -15.58
C LEU A 309 -7.06 -12.03 -15.91
N SER A 310 -7.48 -12.31 -17.14
CA SER A 310 -8.09 -13.55 -17.67
C SER A 310 -9.02 -14.22 -16.65
N LEU A 311 -9.97 -13.45 -16.13
CA LEU A 311 -10.95 -13.90 -15.14
C LEU A 311 -12.03 -14.81 -15.73
N ASN A 312 -12.15 -14.81 -17.06
CA ASN A 312 -13.25 -15.43 -17.76
C ASN A 312 -12.75 -16.58 -18.63
N ALA A 313 -12.88 -17.82 -18.15
CA ALA A 313 -12.53 -19.02 -18.90
C ALA A 313 -13.73 -19.97 -18.97
N ASN A 314 -13.98 -20.56 -20.14
CA ASN A 314 -15.02 -21.56 -20.36
C ASN A 314 -16.44 -21.10 -19.97
N GLY A 315 -16.75 -19.82 -20.18
CA GLY A 315 -18.05 -19.22 -19.87
C GLY A 315 -18.33 -18.97 -18.38
N GLN A 316 -17.37 -19.23 -17.50
CA GLN A 316 -17.44 -18.87 -16.09
C GLN A 316 -16.86 -17.47 -15.90
N GLN A 317 -17.56 -16.63 -15.14
CA GLN A 317 -17.13 -15.27 -14.88
C GLN A 317 -16.61 -15.09 -13.46
N SER A 318 -15.52 -14.34 -13.34
CA SER A 318 -14.97 -13.83 -12.10
C SER A 318 -14.79 -12.31 -12.20
N LYS A 319 -14.73 -11.64 -11.05
CA LYS A 319 -14.60 -10.18 -10.97
C LYS A 319 -13.51 -9.78 -9.98
N ALA A 320 -12.71 -8.79 -10.34
CA ALA A 320 -11.80 -8.12 -9.42
C ALA A 320 -12.65 -7.20 -8.52
N ILE A 321 -12.65 -7.50 -7.21
CA ILE A 321 -13.48 -6.78 -6.22
C ILE A 321 -12.67 -5.83 -5.36
N ASP A 322 -11.36 -6.03 -5.29
CA ASP A 322 -10.46 -5.21 -4.49
C ASP A 322 -9.03 -5.23 -5.02
N VAL A 323 -8.22 -4.24 -4.66
CA VAL A 323 -6.80 -4.17 -5.03
C VAL A 323 -5.96 -3.52 -3.93
N ALA A 324 -4.78 -4.07 -3.67
CA ALA A 324 -3.82 -3.53 -2.72
C ALA A 324 -2.41 -3.44 -3.32
N THR A 325 -1.67 -2.40 -2.97
CA THR A 325 -0.25 -2.28 -3.35
C THR A 325 0.60 -3.16 -2.46
N VAL A 326 1.28 -4.15 -3.04
CA VAL A 326 2.16 -5.08 -2.32
C VAL A 326 3.54 -4.45 -2.08
N ASN A 327 4.05 -3.73 -3.09
CA ASN A 327 5.30 -3.00 -3.05
C ASN A 327 5.33 -2.00 -4.24
N GLY A 328 6.45 -1.31 -4.45
CA GLY A 328 6.59 -0.28 -5.50
C GLY A 328 6.43 -0.73 -6.95
N ASN A 329 6.27 -2.03 -7.24
CA ASN A 329 6.00 -2.52 -8.60
C ASN A 329 4.91 -3.59 -8.73
N GLN A 330 4.35 -4.05 -7.62
CA GLN A 330 3.41 -5.17 -7.59
C GLN A 330 2.12 -4.80 -6.85
N VAL A 331 1.01 -5.24 -7.41
CA VAL A 331 -0.32 -5.13 -6.81
C VAL A 331 -0.93 -6.52 -6.62
N ALA A 332 -1.82 -6.66 -5.65
CA ALA A 332 -2.62 -7.84 -5.39
C ALA A 332 -4.10 -7.53 -5.64
N PHE A 333 -4.78 -8.31 -6.47
CA PHE A 333 -6.23 -8.20 -6.67
C PHE A 333 -6.94 -9.31 -5.91
N ALA A 334 -7.98 -8.95 -5.13
CA ALA A 334 -8.97 -9.92 -4.70
C ALA A 334 -9.95 -10.20 -5.84
N VAL A 335 -10.18 -11.48 -6.11
CA VAL A 335 -11.08 -11.91 -7.17
C VAL A 335 -12.15 -12.84 -6.62
N GLU A 336 -13.40 -12.48 -6.88
CA GLU A 336 -14.60 -13.26 -6.55
C GLU A 336 -15.14 -13.95 -7.81
N ASN A 337 -15.81 -15.08 -7.63
CA ASN A 337 -16.59 -15.72 -8.67
C ASN A 337 -17.98 -15.07 -8.81
N VAL A 338 -18.33 -14.67 -10.03
CA VAL A 338 -19.69 -14.18 -10.35
C VAL A 338 -20.62 -15.36 -10.65
N THR A 339 -20.14 -16.32 -11.44
CA THR A 339 -20.96 -17.48 -11.81
C THR A 339 -20.95 -18.53 -10.70
N VAL A 340 -22.10 -18.80 -10.09
CA VAL A 340 -22.25 -19.90 -9.13
C VAL A 340 -22.47 -21.20 -9.88
N SER A 341 -21.38 -21.85 -10.32
CA SER A 341 -21.44 -23.19 -10.92
C SER A 341 -21.08 -24.26 -9.89
N ASN A 342 -21.94 -25.27 -9.76
CA ASN A 342 -21.65 -26.50 -9.02
C ASN A 342 -20.91 -27.55 -9.87
N LYS A 343 -20.58 -27.22 -11.13
CA LYS A 343 -19.87 -28.09 -12.07
C LYS A 343 -18.54 -27.46 -12.48
N ALA A 344 -17.50 -28.27 -12.53
CA ALA A 344 -16.22 -27.86 -13.06
C ALA A 344 -16.30 -27.57 -14.59
N PRO A 345 -15.46 -26.67 -15.12
CA PRO A 345 -14.49 -25.84 -14.40
C PRO A 345 -15.18 -24.76 -13.57
N PHE A 346 -14.61 -24.45 -12.41
CA PHE A 346 -15.13 -23.39 -11.55
C PHE A 346 -14.53 -22.03 -11.93
N PRO A 347 -15.27 -20.93 -11.76
CA PRO A 347 -14.70 -19.58 -11.86
C PRO A 347 -13.61 -19.38 -10.81
N PHE A 348 -12.62 -18.57 -11.17
CA PHE A 348 -11.50 -18.25 -10.29
C PHE A 348 -12.00 -17.48 -9.07
N ASN A 349 -11.56 -17.91 -7.88
CA ASN A 349 -11.77 -17.21 -6.62
C ASN A 349 -10.42 -17.24 -5.90
N GLY A 350 -9.86 -16.08 -5.56
CA GLY A 350 -8.54 -16.01 -4.94
C GLY A 350 -7.82 -14.68 -5.16
N ILE A 351 -6.48 -14.72 -5.09
CA ILE A 351 -5.62 -13.55 -5.27
C ILE A 351 -4.88 -13.64 -6.60
N VAL A 352 -4.81 -12.52 -7.31
CA VAL A 352 -3.95 -12.34 -8.48
C VAL A 352 -2.87 -11.32 -8.15
N LEU A 353 -1.60 -11.73 -8.21
CA LEU A 353 -0.48 -10.79 -8.12
C LEU A 353 -0.06 -10.36 -9.52
N MET A 354 0.16 -9.06 -9.70
CA MET A 354 0.53 -8.49 -10.98
C MET A 354 1.68 -7.51 -10.84
N ASN A 355 2.75 -7.73 -11.60
CA ASN A 355 3.84 -6.78 -11.72
C ASN A 355 3.53 -5.74 -12.81
N LEU A 356 3.61 -4.46 -12.46
CA LEU A 356 3.31 -3.34 -13.37
C LEU A 356 4.56 -2.80 -14.09
N ASN A 357 5.74 -3.28 -13.70
CA ASN A 357 7.02 -2.94 -14.32
C ASN A 357 7.50 -4.11 -15.20
N GLY A 358 7.64 -3.88 -16.51
CA GLY A 358 8.18 -4.84 -17.48
C GLY A 358 7.33 -4.97 -18.74
N GLY A 359 7.97 -5.26 -19.89
CA GLY A 359 7.27 -5.43 -21.18
C GLY A 359 6.39 -6.68 -21.26
N SER A 360 6.56 -7.64 -20.35
CA SER A 360 5.67 -8.78 -20.15
C SER A 360 5.17 -8.77 -18.71
N GLN A 361 3.88 -8.47 -18.53
CA GLN A 361 3.24 -8.46 -17.22
C GLN A 361 3.18 -9.89 -16.68
N ALA A 362 3.98 -10.18 -15.66
CA ALA A 362 3.90 -11.44 -14.95
C ALA A 362 2.66 -11.42 -14.06
N ILE A 363 1.73 -12.33 -14.34
CA ILE A 363 0.49 -12.52 -13.59
C ILE A 363 0.59 -13.86 -12.86
N GLU A 364 0.62 -13.81 -11.54
CA GLU A 364 0.62 -14.97 -10.67
C GLU A 364 -0.79 -15.15 -10.08
N ARG A 365 -1.32 -16.38 -10.06
CA ARG A 365 -2.67 -16.65 -9.57
C ARG A 365 -2.65 -17.69 -8.47
N TYR A 366 -3.36 -17.38 -7.39
CA TYR A 366 -3.46 -18.25 -6.22
C TYR A 366 -4.93 -18.44 -5.88
N ALA A 367 -5.44 -19.64 -6.12
CA ALA A 367 -6.83 -19.95 -5.81
C ALA A 367 -7.03 -20.05 -4.29
N TYR A 368 -8.14 -19.50 -3.81
CA TYR A 368 -8.66 -19.76 -2.47
C TYR A 368 -9.07 -21.22 -2.38
N ASP A 369 -8.58 -21.93 -1.36
CA ASP A 369 -9.10 -23.27 -1.09
C ASP A 369 -10.54 -23.17 -0.59
N ARG A 370 -11.49 -23.51 -1.47
CA ARG A 370 -12.93 -23.45 -1.18
C ARG A 370 -13.33 -24.27 0.04
N LYS A 371 -12.62 -25.36 0.35
CA LYS A 371 -12.99 -26.24 1.48
C LYS A 371 -12.63 -25.63 2.82
N THR A 372 -11.50 -24.94 2.89
CA THR A 372 -10.92 -24.46 4.16
C THR A 372 -11.08 -22.95 4.34
N SER A 373 -11.06 -22.20 3.23
CA SER A 373 -11.02 -20.74 3.22
C SER A 373 -12.30 -20.10 2.67
N GLY A 374 -13.23 -20.89 2.12
CA GLY A 374 -14.52 -20.43 1.61
C GLY A 374 -14.40 -19.69 0.27
N SER A 375 -15.21 -18.63 0.10
CA SER A 375 -15.21 -17.77 -1.07
C SER A 375 -14.86 -16.35 -0.65
N LEU A 376 -13.98 -15.68 -1.40
CA LEU A 376 -13.89 -14.23 -1.33
C LEU A 376 -15.19 -13.61 -1.81
N SER A 377 -15.76 -12.70 -1.03
CA SER A 377 -16.95 -11.94 -1.40
C SER A 377 -16.99 -10.63 -0.63
N VAL A 378 -17.23 -9.51 -1.33
CA VAL A 378 -17.19 -8.16 -0.74
C VAL A 378 -15.92 -7.93 0.12
N ALA A 379 -14.80 -8.55 -0.29
CA ALA A 379 -13.59 -8.57 0.51
C ALA A 379 -12.83 -7.25 0.41
N ARG A 380 -12.05 -6.93 1.44
CA ARG A 380 -11.09 -5.83 1.44
C ARG A 380 -9.71 -6.33 1.81
N VAL A 381 -8.69 -5.89 1.10
CA VAL A 381 -7.32 -6.39 1.13
C VAL A 381 -6.39 -5.24 1.42
N ALA A 382 -5.50 -5.44 2.38
CA ALA A 382 -4.33 -4.60 2.58
C ALA A 382 -3.09 -5.48 2.58
N ALA A 383 -1.99 -4.97 2.04
CA ALA A 383 -0.69 -5.62 2.13
C ALA A 383 0.15 -4.92 3.21
N VAL A 384 0.65 -5.70 4.17
CA VAL A 384 1.51 -5.20 5.25
C VAL A 384 2.54 -6.26 5.64
N ASP A 385 3.81 -5.89 5.74
CA ASP A 385 4.90 -6.75 6.21
C ASP A 385 4.94 -8.15 5.55
N GLY A 386 4.74 -8.20 4.23
CA GLY A 386 4.73 -9.46 3.45
C GLY A 386 3.48 -10.33 3.64
N GLN A 387 2.45 -9.80 4.30
CA GLN A 387 1.15 -10.43 4.53
C GLN A 387 0.08 -9.71 3.72
N LEU A 388 -0.94 -10.44 3.30
CA LEU A 388 -2.24 -9.88 2.91
C LEU A 388 -3.19 -10.07 4.08
N LEU A 389 -3.68 -8.97 4.62
CA LEU A 389 -4.83 -8.95 5.51
C LEU A 389 -6.07 -8.82 4.65
N ILE A 390 -7.06 -9.68 4.87
CA ILE A 390 -8.27 -9.71 4.05
C ILE A 390 -9.49 -9.71 4.97
N ASN A 391 -10.25 -8.62 4.99
CA ASN A 391 -11.59 -8.62 5.59
C ASN A 391 -12.56 -9.29 4.60
N ASN A 392 -12.93 -10.54 4.86
CA ASN A 392 -13.88 -11.30 4.05
C ASN A 392 -15.19 -11.49 4.83
N TRP A 393 -16.24 -10.75 4.47
CA TRP A 393 -17.53 -10.79 5.18
C TRP A 393 -17.43 -10.59 6.70
N GLY A 394 -16.54 -9.71 7.15
CA GLY A 394 -16.36 -9.39 8.56
C GLY A 394 -15.41 -10.31 9.31
N ILE A 395 -14.87 -11.35 8.64
CA ILE A 395 -13.86 -12.24 9.19
C ILE A 395 -12.50 -11.80 8.66
N LEU A 396 -11.55 -11.57 9.57
CA LEU A 396 -10.18 -11.21 9.20
C LEU A 396 -9.39 -12.47 8.82
N HIS A 397 -9.06 -12.56 7.54
CA HIS A 397 -8.18 -13.58 6.97
C HIS A 397 -6.75 -13.04 6.85
N GLN A 398 -5.78 -13.93 6.95
CA GLN A 398 -4.36 -13.62 6.80
C GLN A 398 -3.72 -14.60 5.83
N VAL A 399 -2.91 -14.06 4.93
CA VAL A 399 -2.20 -14.82 3.91
C VAL A 399 -0.77 -14.32 3.82
N ASN A 400 0.21 -15.16 4.15
CA ASN A 400 1.61 -14.85 3.92
C ASN A 400 1.93 -14.99 2.43
N ILE A 401 2.48 -13.94 1.81
CA ILE A 401 2.66 -13.89 0.35
C ILE A 401 3.69 -14.91 -0.13
N GLU A 402 4.77 -15.14 0.63
CA GLU A 402 5.80 -16.12 0.26
C GLU A 402 5.32 -17.55 0.41
N GLU A 403 4.55 -17.84 1.46
CA GLU A 403 3.92 -19.15 1.66
C GLU A 403 2.88 -19.43 0.57
N MET A 404 2.04 -18.44 0.23
CA MET A 404 1.09 -18.53 -0.88
C MET A 404 1.81 -18.84 -2.20
N ARG A 405 2.93 -18.15 -2.49
CA ARG A 405 3.79 -18.42 -3.64
C ARG A 405 4.32 -19.85 -3.67
N ARG A 406 4.83 -20.33 -2.54
CA ARG A 406 5.39 -21.68 -2.39
C ARG A 406 4.32 -22.76 -2.56
N GLN A 407 3.12 -22.53 -2.05
CA GLN A 407 2.01 -23.49 -2.09
C GLN A 407 1.26 -23.50 -3.43
N GLY A 408 1.24 -22.38 -4.15
CA GLY A 408 0.46 -22.23 -5.39
C GLY A 408 -1.06 -22.11 -5.15
N ALA A 409 -1.48 -22.00 -3.89
CA ALA A 409 -2.87 -21.81 -3.46
C ALA A 409 -2.89 -21.04 -2.14
N ILE A 410 -4.06 -20.54 -1.75
CA ILE A 410 -4.26 -19.81 -0.50
C ILE A 410 -4.89 -20.71 0.54
N THR A 411 -4.18 -20.85 1.65
CA THR A 411 -4.71 -21.38 2.92
C THR A 411 -4.83 -20.21 3.88
N ALA A 412 -6.01 -19.59 3.95
CA ALA A 412 -6.21 -18.43 4.81
C ALA A 412 -6.25 -18.83 6.29
N ARG A 413 -5.52 -18.10 7.13
CA ARG A 413 -5.72 -18.18 8.59
C ARG A 413 -6.80 -17.17 8.96
N TRP A 414 -7.92 -17.64 9.51
CA TRP A 414 -9.00 -16.77 9.95
C TRP A 414 -8.87 -16.48 11.43
N LYS A 415 -9.09 -15.22 11.80
CA LYS A 415 -9.12 -14.77 13.19
C LYS A 415 -10.52 -14.28 13.52
N PRO A 416 -11.26 -14.96 14.41
CA PRO A 416 -12.57 -14.49 14.82
C PRO A 416 -12.42 -13.25 15.69
N ILE A 417 -13.30 -12.29 15.47
CA ILE A 417 -13.24 -10.98 16.09
C ILE A 417 -14.19 -10.96 17.27
N HIS A 418 -13.69 -10.45 18.39
CA HIS A 418 -14.45 -10.42 19.63
C HIS A 418 -14.37 -9.03 20.27
N PHE A 419 -15.46 -8.66 20.94
CA PHE A 419 -15.62 -7.41 21.66
C PHE A 419 -16.04 -7.70 23.10
N GLU A 420 -15.52 -6.92 24.03
CA GLU A 420 -16.03 -6.92 25.40
C GLU A 420 -17.20 -5.93 25.46
N THR A 421 -18.40 -6.44 25.72
CA THR A 421 -19.63 -5.64 25.82
C THR A 421 -20.19 -5.72 27.25
N ALA A 422 -21.25 -4.97 27.55
CA ALA A 422 -21.99 -5.14 28.81
C ALA A 422 -22.56 -6.57 28.97
N GLY A 423 -22.79 -7.28 27.86
CA GLY A 423 -23.21 -8.68 27.81
C GLY A 423 -22.05 -9.69 27.87
N GLY A 424 -20.83 -9.26 28.19
CA GLY A 424 -19.62 -10.07 28.15
C GLY A 424 -18.97 -10.10 26.77
N ARG A 425 -18.09 -11.09 26.56
CA ARG A 425 -17.36 -11.27 25.31
C ARG A 425 -18.28 -11.73 24.18
N GLN A 426 -18.47 -10.90 23.18
CA GLN A 426 -19.33 -11.15 22.02
C GLN A 426 -18.50 -11.29 20.75
N ALA A 427 -18.97 -12.11 19.82
CA ALA A 427 -18.42 -12.09 18.48
C ALA A 427 -18.81 -10.80 17.75
N GLY A 428 -18.04 -10.42 16.75
CA GLY A 428 -18.45 -9.39 15.81
C GLY A 428 -17.81 -9.54 14.45
N GLU A 429 -18.14 -8.60 13.58
CA GLU A 429 -17.86 -8.65 12.15
C GLU A 429 -17.27 -7.31 11.72
N LEU A 430 -16.12 -7.29 11.04
CA LEU A 430 -15.60 -6.04 10.48
C LEU A 430 -16.52 -5.49 9.40
N LEU A 431 -16.72 -4.17 9.44
CA LEU A 431 -17.49 -3.42 8.46
C LEU A 431 -16.53 -2.69 7.53
N GLY A 432 -16.64 -2.99 6.24
CA GLY A 432 -15.93 -2.26 5.21
C GLY A 432 -14.42 -2.45 5.26
N ASP A 433 -13.71 -1.34 5.30
CA ASP A 433 -12.25 -1.29 5.22
C ASP A 433 -11.58 -1.26 6.60
N PHE A 434 -10.26 -1.36 6.64
CA PHE A 434 -9.46 -1.25 7.86
C PHE A 434 -8.15 -0.52 7.58
N ILE A 435 -7.64 0.16 8.59
CA ILE A 435 -6.37 0.86 8.54
C ILE A 435 -5.32 0.13 9.36
N VAL A 436 -4.07 0.15 8.90
CA VAL A 436 -2.92 -0.32 9.67
C VAL A 436 -2.06 0.87 10.02
N GLU A 437 -1.99 1.21 11.30
CA GLU A 437 -1.27 2.38 11.78
C GLU A 437 -0.57 2.08 13.10
N ASN A 438 0.69 2.53 13.23
CA ASN A 438 1.47 2.41 14.46
C ASN A 438 1.47 0.97 15.02
N GLY A 439 1.57 -0.02 14.12
CA GLY A 439 1.55 -1.44 14.48
C GLY A 439 0.20 -1.94 14.99
N ASN A 440 -0.91 -1.24 14.76
CA ASN A 440 -2.26 -1.66 15.09
C ASN A 440 -3.12 -1.72 13.83
N VAL A 441 -4.02 -2.70 13.79
CA VAL A 441 -5.12 -2.74 12.82
C VAL A 441 -6.34 -2.11 13.49
N ALA A 442 -6.93 -1.09 12.88
CA ALA A 442 -8.17 -0.48 13.33
C ALA A 442 -9.22 -0.53 12.22
N ALA A 443 -10.48 -0.76 12.59
CA ALA A 443 -11.59 -0.89 11.65
C ALA A 443 -12.91 -0.54 12.34
N CYS A 444 -13.95 -0.27 11.55
CA CYS A 444 -15.31 -0.38 12.09
C CYS A 444 -15.73 -1.84 12.12
N ALA A 445 -16.57 -2.18 13.08
CA ALA A 445 -17.13 -3.49 13.24
C ALA A 445 -18.56 -3.41 13.77
N GLN A 446 -19.32 -4.47 13.56
CA GLN A 446 -20.60 -4.67 14.22
C GLN A 446 -20.45 -5.73 15.29
N THR A 447 -21.06 -5.51 16.45
CA THR A 447 -21.36 -6.57 17.41
C THR A 447 -22.86 -6.67 17.66
N GLN A 448 -23.30 -7.83 18.15
CA GLN A 448 -24.68 -8.08 18.52
C GLN A 448 -24.73 -8.70 19.92
N TYR A 449 -25.64 -8.20 20.76
CA TYR A 449 -25.84 -8.76 22.09
C TYR A 449 -27.29 -8.61 22.54
N GLN A 450 -27.71 -9.47 23.48
CA GLN A 450 -29.02 -9.35 24.09
C GLN A 450 -28.94 -8.40 25.27
N ASP A 451 -29.71 -7.31 25.22
CA ASP A 451 -29.81 -6.37 26.34
C ASP A 451 -30.46 -7.03 27.55
N GLY A 452 -29.81 -6.94 28.71
CA GLY A 452 -30.24 -7.63 29.92
C GLY A 452 -31.59 -7.15 30.45
N ALA A 453 -31.91 -5.87 30.26
CA ALA A 453 -33.14 -5.25 30.75
C ALA A 453 -34.34 -5.49 29.83
N THR A 454 -34.17 -5.27 28.53
CA THR A 454 -35.26 -5.33 27.53
C THR A 454 -35.37 -6.67 26.82
N ARG A 455 -34.37 -7.55 26.96
CA ARG A 455 -34.23 -8.81 26.23
C ARG A 455 -34.18 -8.66 24.70
N ARG A 456 -34.03 -7.44 24.18
CA ARG A 456 -33.91 -7.17 22.74
C ARG A 456 -32.48 -7.43 22.27
N VAL A 457 -32.35 -7.87 21.01
CA VAL A 457 -31.04 -7.91 20.34
C VAL A 457 -30.68 -6.50 19.92
N ILE A 458 -29.55 -6.01 20.41
CA ILE A 458 -28.94 -4.74 20.03
C ILE A 458 -27.85 -5.03 19.01
N HIS A 459 -27.83 -4.26 17.93
CA HIS A 459 -26.71 -4.19 17.00
C HIS A 459 -26.00 -2.87 17.25
N GLU A 460 -24.68 -2.92 17.39
CA GLU A 460 -23.87 -1.76 17.71
C GLU A 460 -22.68 -1.69 16.76
N GLY A 461 -22.46 -0.52 16.19
CA GLY A 461 -21.25 -0.19 15.45
C GLY A 461 -20.15 0.23 16.43
N VAL A 462 -19.04 -0.48 16.42
CA VAL A 462 -17.92 -0.31 17.36
C VAL A 462 -16.60 -0.18 16.62
N VAL A 463 -15.60 0.41 17.27
CA VAL A 463 -14.23 0.42 16.76
C VAL A 463 -13.55 -0.89 17.15
N TYR A 464 -13.08 -1.65 16.18
CA TYR A 464 -12.13 -2.74 16.39
C TYR A 464 -10.71 -2.17 16.35
N SER A 465 -9.88 -2.56 17.32
CA SER A 465 -8.45 -2.24 17.32
C SER A 465 -7.67 -3.38 17.95
N GLN A 466 -6.65 -3.88 17.25
CA GLN A 466 -5.75 -4.90 17.78
C GLN A 466 -4.31 -4.69 17.28
N PRO A 467 -3.27 -4.96 18.10
CA PRO A 467 -1.91 -4.95 17.61
C PRO A 467 -1.71 -5.91 16.44
N LEU A 468 -1.10 -5.42 15.36
CA LEU A 468 -0.79 -6.21 14.18
C LEU A 468 0.02 -7.45 14.54
N ALA A 469 1.01 -7.32 15.44
CA ALA A 469 1.81 -8.44 15.91
C ALA A 469 0.99 -9.54 16.61
N GLU A 470 -0.18 -9.23 17.18
CA GLU A 470 -1.09 -10.24 17.72
C GLU A 470 -2.00 -10.84 16.65
N ILE A 471 -2.33 -10.06 15.62
CA ILE A 471 -3.04 -10.57 14.44
C ILE A 471 -2.15 -11.62 13.76
N LEU A 472 -0.87 -11.31 13.54
CA LEU A 472 0.06 -12.17 12.79
C LEU A 472 0.60 -13.41 13.54
N LYS A 473 0.25 -13.61 14.81
CA LYS A 473 0.56 -14.84 15.57
C LYS A 473 -0.46 -15.92 15.24
#